data_AF-A0AB38TSA1-F1
#
_entry.id   AF-A0AB38TSA1-F1
#
_cell.length_a   1.000
_cell.length_b   1.000
_cell.length_c   1.000
_cell.angle_alpha   90.00
_cell.angle_beta   90.00
_cell.angle_gamma   90.00
#
_symmetry.space_group_name_H-M   'P 1'
#
loop_
_entity.id
_entity.type
_entity.pdbx_description
1 polymer ?
#
loop_
_entity_poly.entity_id
_entity_poly.type
_entity_poly.pdbx_seq_one_letter_code
_entity_poly.pdbx_strand_id
1 'polypeptide(L)'
;MSDETTVIDAWINALIGKLEPAPRRKLLRDLGQDLRRTQQARIAAQHNPDGSAYEPRKGKKPRARDKAGRVRRLAMFRKLRTARYLKVTVDAAGVSIGFDDRLSRIALIHQEGRRAPVVPGGPVVQYPARVLLGWPPEDRAEVLNHLLRYLTH
;
A
#
# COMPACT_ATOMS: atom_id res chain seq x y z
N MET A 1 -24.96 12.40 40.27
CA MET A 1 -25.22 12.70 38.84
C MET A 1 -24.13 13.59 38.24
N SER A 2 -23.72 14.69 38.88
CA SER A 2 -22.65 15.58 38.39
C SER A 2 -21.24 14.95 38.38
N ASP A 3 -20.96 14.04 39.32
CA ASP A 3 -19.65 13.39 39.42
C ASP A 3 -19.42 12.37 38.29
N GLU A 4 -20.46 11.60 37.96
CA GLU A 4 -20.43 10.60 36.88
C GLU A 4 -20.30 11.23 35.50
N THR A 5 -20.99 12.35 35.24
CA THR A 5 -20.81 13.13 34.00
C THR A 5 -19.40 13.69 33.88
N THR A 6 -18.81 14.13 34.99
CA THR A 6 -17.43 14.66 34.99
C THR A 6 -16.41 13.57 34.65
N VAL A 7 -16.62 12.35 35.13
CA VAL A 7 -15.78 11.18 34.78
C VAL A 7 -15.90 10.84 33.29
N ILE A 8 -17.13 10.85 32.75
CA ILE A 8 -17.37 10.60 31.32
C ILE A 8 -16.69 11.66 30.46
N ASP A 9 -16.83 12.93 30.80
CA ASP A 9 -16.23 14.05 30.06
C ASP A 9 -14.70 13.95 30.08
N ALA A 10 -14.09 13.66 31.24
CA ALA A 10 -12.64 13.47 31.34
C ALA A 10 -12.16 12.30 30.46
N TRP A 11 -12.89 11.18 30.45
CA TRP A 11 -12.58 10.03 29.63
C TRP A 11 -12.70 10.31 28.11
N ILE A 12 -13.78 10.97 27.68
CA ILE A 12 -13.96 11.37 26.27
C ILE A 12 -12.88 12.36 25.84
N ASN A 13 -12.57 13.36 26.68
CA ASN A 13 -11.55 14.35 26.37
C ASN A 13 -10.15 13.72 26.26
N ALA A 14 -9.85 12.69 27.05
CA ALA A 14 -8.61 11.93 26.90
C ALA A 14 -8.52 11.24 25.52
N LEU A 15 -9.62 10.69 25.00
CA LEU A 15 -9.68 10.10 23.66
C LEU A 15 -9.55 11.16 22.55
N ILE A 16 -10.24 12.30 22.68
CA ILE A 16 -10.13 13.43 21.74
C ILE A 16 -8.69 13.96 21.71
N GLY A 17 -8.03 14.03 22.86
CA GLY A 17 -6.62 14.41 22.97
C GLY A 17 -5.69 13.55 22.11
N LYS A 18 -6.00 12.27 21.91
CA LYS A 18 -5.24 11.38 21.01
C LYS A 18 -5.47 11.69 19.53
N LEU A 19 -6.51 12.45 19.18
CA LEU A 19 -6.84 12.86 17.81
C LEU A 19 -6.45 14.31 17.51
N GLU A 20 -5.80 14.99 18.44
CA GLU A 20 -5.20 16.31 18.26
C GLU A 20 -4.10 16.30 17.17
N PRO A 21 -3.74 17.45 16.55
CA PRO A 21 -2.90 17.49 15.36
C PRO A 21 -1.58 16.71 15.44
N ALA A 22 -0.83 16.83 16.54
CA ALA A 22 0.47 16.16 16.68
C ALA A 22 0.32 14.64 16.93
N PRO A 23 -0.47 14.17 17.91
CA PRO A 23 -0.80 12.75 18.08
C PRO A 23 -1.40 12.11 16.82
N ARG A 24 -2.38 12.77 16.19
CA ARG A 24 -3.00 12.34 14.94
C ARG A 24 -2.00 12.19 13.81
N ARG A 25 -1.06 13.13 13.66
CA ARG A 25 0.00 13.04 12.63
C ARG A 25 0.91 11.85 12.87
N LYS A 26 1.17 11.49 14.13
CA LYS A 26 1.90 10.25 14.46
C LYS A 26 1.08 9.02 14.07
N LEU A 27 -0.18 8.94 14.49
CA LEU A 27 -1.08 7.85 14.13
C LEU A 27 -1.15 7.64 12.61
N LEU A 28 -1.38 8.70 11.84
CA LEU A 28 -1.46 8.63 10.38
C LEU A 28 -0.15 8.13 9.73
N ARG A 29 1.01 8.48 10.30
CA ARG A 29 2.30 7.97 9.84
C ARG A 29 2.42 6.48 10.08
N ASP A 30 2.04 6.01 11.26
CA ASP A 30 2.12 4.61 11.65
C ASP A 30 1.17 3.77 10.77
N LEU A 31 -0.08 4.21 10.60
CA LEU A 31 -1.05 3.60 9.68
C LEU A 31 -0.54 3.56 8.23
N GLY A 32 0.01 4.65 7.73
CA GLY A 32 0.56 4.71 6.38
C GLY A 32 1.73 3.74 6.18
N GLN A 33 2.57 3.55 7.20
CA GLN A 33 3.68 2.58 7.15
C GLN A 33 3.18 1.13 7.13
N ASP A 34 2.18 0.81 7.94
CA ASP A 34 1.57 -0.52 7.98
C ASP A 34 0.91 -0.85 6.64
N LEU A 35 0.10 0.06 6.12
CA LEU A 35 -0.52 -0.10 4.81
C LEU A 35 0.52 -0.25 3.71
N ARG A 36 1.59 0.55 3.71
CA ARG A 36 2.69 0.37 2.76
C ARG A 36 3.27 -1.03 2.88
N ARG A 37 3.50 -1.54 4.09
CA ARG A 37 4.04 -2.90 4.31
C ARG A 37 3.12 -3.95 3.70
N THR A 38 1.81 -3.81 3.85
CA THR A 38 0.83 -4.74 3.26
C THR A 38 0.85 -4.67 1.72
N GLN A 39 0.85 -3.47 1.12
CA GLN A 39 1.01 -3.33 -0.33
C GLN A 39 2.34 -3.94 -0.82
N GLN A 40 3.44 -3.72 -0.08
CA GLN A 40 4.75 -4.29 -0.40
C GLN A 40 4.76 -5.81 -0.39
N ALA A 41 4.13 -6.42 0.60
CA ALA A 41 4.00 -7.86 0.73
C ALA A 41 3.18 -8.43 -0.43
N ARG A 42 2.04 -7.81 -0.74
CA ARG A 42 1.16 -8.23 -1.85
C ARG A 42 1.87 -8.14 -3.21
N ILE A 43 2.55 -7.02 -3.50
CA ILE A 43 3.35 -6.87 -4.72
C ILE A 43 4.50 -7.89 -4.77
N ALA A 44 5.14 -8.17 -3.62
CA ALA A 44 6.19 -9.18 -3.56
C ALA A 44 5.67 -10.59 -3.85
N ALA A 45 4.45 -10.91 -3.38
CA ALA A 45 3.73 -12.14 -3.66
C ALA A 45 3.19 -12.23 -5.11
N GLN A 46 3.21 -11.11 -5.86
CA GLN A 46 2.68 -11.02 -7.23
C GLN A 46 1.16 -11.27 -7.29
N HIS A 47 0.40 -10.80 -6.30
CA HIS A 47 -1.06 -10.94 -6.26
C HIS A 47 -1.77 -9.59 -6.36
N ASN A 48 -2.98 -9.61 -6.89
CA ASN A 48 -3.94 -8.50 -6.84
C ASN A 48 -4.60 -8.42 -5.44
N PRO A 49 -5.29 -7.30 -5.13
CA PRO A 49 -6.00 -7.12 -3.85
C PRO A 49 -7.12 -8.12 -3.60
N ASP A 50 -7.71 -8.70 -4.64
CA ASP A 50 -8.71 -9.77 -4.54
C ASP A 50 -8.10 -11.16 -4.30
N GLY A 51 -6.77 -11.24 -4.17
CA GLY A 51 -6.03 -12.49 -3.97
C GLY A 51 -5.64 -13.21 -5.27
N SER A 52 -6.14 -12.79 -6.44
CA SER A 52 -5.77 -13.42 -7.71
C SER A 52 -4.30 -13.16 -8.06
N ALA A 53 -3.65 -14.12 -8.73
CA ALA A 53 -2.27 -13.93 -9.17
C ALA A 53 -2.19 -12.93 -10.33
N TYR A 54 -1.11 -12.13 -10.36
CA TYR A 54 -0.82 -11.28 -11.50
C TYR A 54 -0.64 -12.10 -12.77
N GLU A 55 -1.17 -11.59 -13.88
CA GLU A 55 -0.93 -12.23 -15.17
C GLU A 55 0.58 -12.32 -15.45
N PRO A 56 1.12 -13.50 -15.81
CA PRO A 56 2.54 -13.67 -16.07
C PRO A 56 3.04 -12.77 -17.20
N ARG A 57 4.29 -12.31 -17.11
CA ARG A 57 4.93 -11.58 -18.20
C ARG A 57 5.21 -12.52 -19.38
N LYS A 58 4.70 -12.18 -20.58
CA LYS A 58 5.00 -12.91 -21.82
C LYS A 58 6.53 -12.96 -22.05
N GLY A 59 7.07 -14.15 -22.33
CA GLY A 59 8.44 -14.33 -22.84
C GLY A 59 9.58 -14.56 -21.83
N LYS A 60 9.34 -14.64 -20.51
CA LYS A 60 10.41 -14.97 -19.53
C LYS A 60 10.07 -16.19 -18.66
N LYS A 61 10.26 -17.39 -19.21
CA LYS A 61 10.26 -18.65 -18.42
C LYS A 61 11.67 -18.92 -17.88
N PRO A 62 11.85 -19.20 -16.57
CA PRO A 62 13.16 -19.59 -16.05
C PRO A 62 13.56 -20.98 -16.55
N ARG A 63 14.79 -21.11 -17.09
CA ARG A 63 15.40 -22.41 -17.40
C ARG A 63 15.69 -23.18 -16.10
N ALA A 64 15.59 -24.50 -16.15
CA ALA A 64 15.41 -25.33 -14.95
C ALA A 64 16.60 -25.39 -13.96
N ARG A 65 17.80 -24.93 -14.34
CA ARG A 65 19.03 -25.16 -13.57
C ARG A 65 19.37 -24.11 -12.49
N ASP A 66 18.75 -22.92 -12.49
CA ASP A 66 19.13 -21.81 -11.56
C ASP A 66 17.93 -21.17 -10.81
N LYS A 67 16.92 -21.99 -10.46
CA LYS A 67 15.53 -21.53 -10.27
C LYS A 67 15.33 -20.49 -9.14
N ALA A 68 15.81 -20.71 -7.92
CA ALA A 68 15.36 -19.90 -6.77
C ALA A 68 15.80 -18.42 -6.82
N GLY A 69 17.09 -18.15 -6.97
CA GLY A 69 17.62 -16.78 -7.05
C GLY A 69 17.23 -16.04 -8.33
N ARG A 70 17.04 -16.77 -9.43
CA ARG A 70 16.58 -16.19 -10.71
C ARG A 70 15.10 -15.85 -10.69
N VAL A 71 14.25 -16.68 -10.07
CA VAL A 71 12.80 -16.39 -9.93
C VAL A 71 12.56 -15.12 -9.11
N ARG A 72 13.28 -14.93 -7.99
CA ARG A 72 13.22 -13.67 -7.21
C ARG A 72 13.68 -12.44 -8.00
N ARG A 73 14.61 -12.59 -8.94
CA ARG A 73 15.05 -11.52 -9.85
C ARG A 73 14.07 -11.23 -10.99
N LEU A 74 13.23 -12.21 -11.36
CA LEU A 74 12.23 -12.10 -12.42
C LEU A 74 10.88 -11.56 -11.92
N ALA A 75 10.63 -11.56 -10.62
CA ALA A 75 9.43 -10.97 -10.01
C ALA A 75 9.23 -9.52 -10.47
N MET A 76 8.03 -9.20 -10.95
CA MET A 76 7.71 -7.86 -11.45
C MET A 76 7.68 -6.86 -10.29
N PHE A 77 7.89 -5.58 -10.60
CA PHE A 77 7.77 -4.48 -9.64
C PHE A 77 8.67 -4.56 -8.40
N ARG A 78 9.69 -5.43 -8.39
CA ARG A 78 10.63 -5.60 -7.27
C ARG A 78 11.27 -4.29 -6.82
N LYS A 79 11.59 -3.40 -7.76
CA LYS A 79 12.14 -2.07 -7.49
C LYS A 79 11.03 -1.12 -7.01
N LEU A 80 9.91 -1.08 -7.72
CA LEU A 80 8.73 -0.24 -7.45
C LEU A 80 8.18 -0.43 -6.04
N ARG A 81 8.16 -1.66 -5.51
CA ARG A 81 7.67 -1.91 -4.14
C ARG A 81 8.57 -1.35 -3.04
N THR A 82 9.83 -1.03 -3.30
CA THR A 82 10.73 -0.57 -2.21
C THR A 82 10.31 0.80 -1.67
N ALA A 83 10.65 1.11 -0.41
CA ALA A 83 10.34 2.41 0.22
C ALA A 83 10.99 3.62 -0.50
N ARG A 84 11.97 3.36 -1.39
CA ARG A 84 12.52 4.38 -2.28
C ARG A 84 11.46 4.89 -3.27
N TYR A 85 10.56 4.03 -3.74
CA TYR A 85 9.59 4.33 -4.79
C TYR A 85 8.14 4.33 -4.28
N LEU A 86 7.77 3.45 -3.36
CA LEU A 86 6.46 3.45 -2.70
C LEU A 86 6.51 4.32 -1.43
N LYS A 87 5.95 5.52 -1.53
CA LYS A 87 5.99 6.56 -0.53
C LYS A 87 4.74 6.58 0.33
N VAL A 88 4.92 7.03 1.56
CA VAL A 88 3.87 7.40 2.49
C VAL A 88 4.05 8.88 2.75
N THR A 89 3.00 9.66 2.52
CA THR A 89 2.99 11.10 2.80
C THR A 89 1.90 11.37 3.82
N VAL A 90 2.21 12.19 4.84
CA VAL A 90 1.26 12.58 5.88
C VAL A 90 1.28 14.10 6.00
N ASP A 91 0.10 14.69 5.89
CA ASP A 91 -0.13 16.12 6.00
C ASP A 91 -1.39 16.39 6.86
N ALA A 92 -1.88 17.63 6.83
CA ALA A 92 -3.07 18.02 7.57
C ALA A 92 -4.37 17.40 7.01
N ALA A 93 -4.39 17.04 5.72
CA ALA A 93 -5.54 16.44 5.05
C ALA A 93 -5.61 14.92 5.28
N GLY A 94 -4.49 14.26 5.57
CA GLY A 94 -4.49 12.87 6.01
C GLY A 94 -3.20 12.13 5.67
N VAL A 95 -3.35 10.87 5.24
CA VAL A 95 -2.26 10.01 4.79
C VAL A 95 -2.52 9.54 3.37
N SER A 96 -1.48 9.54 2.54
CA SER A 96 -1.51 8.97 1.19
C SER A 96 -0.37 8.00 0.98
N ILE A 97 -0.63 7.00 0.14
CA ILE A 97 0.36 6.00 -0.28
C ILE A 97 0.39 5.99 -1.79
N GLY A 98 1.56 6.19 -2.36
CA GLY A 98 1.71 6.36 -3.80
C GLY A 98 3.12 6.09 -4.28
N PHE A 99 3.29 6.04 -5.59
CA PHE A 99 4.60 5.90 -6.19
C PHE A 99 5.23 7.26 -6.46
N ASP A 100 6.56 7.35 -6.38
CA ASP A 100 7.28 8.53 -6.83
C ASP A 100 7.04 8.82 -8.31
N ASP A 101 7.20 10.08 -8.71
CA ASP A 101 6.90 10.52 -10.08
C ASP A 101 7.71 9.80 -11.16
N ARG A 102 8.89 9.29 -10.79
CA ARG A 102 9.78 8.60 -11.73
C ARG A 102 9.18 7.29 -12.21
N LEU A 103 8.52 6.55 -11.33
CA LEU A 103 7.94 5.23 -11.67
C LEU A 103 6.42 5.17 -11.55
N SER A 104 5.75 6.25 -11.14
CA SER A 104 4.29 6.36 -11.06
C SER A 104 3.61 6.05 -12.39
N ARG A 105 4.18 6.48 -13.53
CA ARG A 105 3.66 6.15 -14.87
C ARG A 105 3.60 4.64 -15.13
N ILE A 106 4.64 3.90 -14.75
CA ILE A 106 4.68 2.44 -14.93
C ILE A 106 3.64 1.80 -14.01
N ALA A 107 3.58 2.25 -12.76
CA ALA A 107 2.59 1.76 -11.81
C ALA A 107 1.17 1.98 -12.33
N LEU A 108 0.86 3.16 -12.86
CA LEU A 108 -0.44 3.53 -13.39
C LEU A 108 -0.85 2.70 -14.61
N ILE A 109 0.09 2.44 -15.54
CA ILE A 109 -0.15 1.55 -16.68
C ILE A 109 -0.60 0.17 -16.20
N HIS A 110 0.04 -0.37 -15.17
CA HIS A 110 -0.31 -1.68 -14.65
C HIS A 110 -1.54 -1.66 -13.75
N GLN A 111 -1.71 -0.61 -12.93
CA GLN A 111 -2.84 -0.43 -12.02
C GLN A 111 -4.17 -0.49 -12.79
N GLU A 112 -4.24 0.19 -13.93
CA GLU A 112 -5.46 0.32 -14.73
C GLU A 112 -5.44 -0.56 -16.00
N GLY A 113 -4.34 -1.26 -16.27
CA GLY A 113 -4.17 -2.01 -17.52
C GLY A 113 -4.21 -1.11 -18.76
N ARG A 114 -3.46 0.00 -18.78
CA ARG A 114 -3.50 0.96 -19.91
C ARG A 114 -2.81 0.41 -21.17
N ARG A 115 -3.12 1.03 -22.31
CA ARG A 115 -2.31 0.91 -23.53
C ARG A 115 -1.01 1.69 -23.36
N ALA A 116 0.12 1.04 -23.60
CA ALA A 116 1.44 1.67 -23.55
C ALA A 116 2.45 0.95 -24.45
N PRO A 117 3.54 1.63 -24.85
CA PRO A 117 4.58 1.00 -25.65
C PRO A 117 5.44 0.04 -24.79
N VAL A 118 5.80 -1.12 -25.34
CA VAL A 118 6.59 -2.15 -24.63
C VAL A 118 8.02 -1.68 -24.36
N VAL A 119 8.55 -0.85 -25.27
CA VAL A 119 9.84 -0.16 -25.21
C VAL A 119 9.65 1.25 -25.78
N PRO A 120 10.49 2.24 -25.43
CA PRO A 120 10.40 3.58 -26.02
C PRO A 120 10.37 3.52 -27.56
N GLY A 121 9.36 4.14 -28.19
CA GLY A 121 9.14 4.12 -29.65
C GLY A 121 8.66 2.79 -30.25
N GLY A 122 8.45 1.76 -29.43
CA GLY A 122 8.02 0.43 -29.89
C GLY A 122 6.51 0.25 -29.99
N PRO A 123 6.05 -0.97 -30.33
CA PRO A 123 4.63 -1.30 -30.45
C PRO A 123 3.85 -1.02 -29.16
N VAL A 124 2.67 -0.42 -29.31
CA VAL A 124 1.73 -0.18 -28.21
C VAL A 124 0.85 -1.39 -28.00
N VAL A 125 0.84 -1.91 -26.78
CA VAL A 125 0.01 -3.06 -26.39
C VAL A 125 -0.91 -2.70 -25.24
N GLN A 126 -2.01 -3.43 -25.14
CA GLN A 126 -2.86 -3.42 -23.95
C GLN A 126 -2.17 -4.21 -22.84
N TYR A 127 -1.89 -3.58 -21.70
CA TYR A 127 -1.35 -4.27 -20.54
C TYR A 127 -2.49 -4.90 -19.74
N PRO A 128 -2.34 -6.12 -19.22
CA PRO A 128 -3.29 -6.65 -18.27
C PRO A 128 -3.10 -5.94 -16.92
N ALA A 129 -4.23 -5.68 -16.26
CA ALA A 129 -4.27 -5.03 -14.97
C ALA A 129 -3.55 -5.89 -13.91
N ARG A 130 -2.63 -5.25 -13.19
CA ARG A 130 -1.93 -5.79 -12.03
C ARG A 130 -2.02 -4.70 -10.98
N VAL A 131 -3.02 -4.81 -10.13
CA VAL A 131 -3.44 -3.77 -9.20
C VAL A 131 -2.42 -3.70 -8.06
N LEU A 132 -1.51 -2.73 -8.14
CA LEU A 132 -0.37 -2.60 -7.23
C LEU A 132 -0.78 -1.98 -5.90
N LEU A 133 -1.71 -1.03 -5.95
CA LEU A 133 -2.31 -0.39 -4.78
C LEU A 133 -3.76 -0.79 -4.69
N GLY A 134 -4.18 -1.31 -3.54
CA GLY A 134 -5.56 -1.68 -3.31
C GLY A 134 -5.96 -1.62 -1.85
N TRP A 135 -7.27 -1.55 -1.63
CA TRP A 135 -7.90 -1.41 -0.33
C TRP A 135 -8.88 -2.56 -0.04
N PRO A 136 -8.38 -3.80 0.03
CA PRO A 136 -9.23 -4.96 0.27
C PRO A 136 -9.71 -4.99 1.73
N PRO A 137 -10.70 -5.85 2.07
CA PRO A 137 -11.26 -5.94 3.42
C PRO A 137 -10.23 -6.16 4.52
N GLU A 138 -9.16 -6.89 4.24
CA GLU A 138 -8.12 -7.24 5.22
C GLU A 138 -7.32 -6.00 5.63
N ASP A 139 -6.96 -5.15 4.66
CA ASP A 139 -6.26 -3.88 4.93
C ASP A 139 -7.15 -2.93 5.74
N ARG A 140 -8.47 -2.93 5.47
CA ARG A 140 -9.45 -2.16 6.25
C ARG A 140 -9.48 -2.64 7.70
N ALA A 141 -9.56 -3.95 7.91
CA ALA A 141 -9.61 -4.54 9.24
C ALA A 141 -8.33 -4.23 10.02
N GLU A 142 -7.16 -4.33 9.40
CA GLU A 142 -5.88 -4.00 10.04
C GLU A 142 -5.81 -2.52 10.48
N VAL A 143 -6.26 -1.61 9.63
CA VAL A 143 -6.29 -0.17 9.98
C VAL A 143 -7.28 0.12 11.10
N LEU A 144 -8.47 -0.48 11.06
CA LEU A 144 -9.45 -0.34 12.14
C LEU A 144 -8.90 -0.91 13.46
N ASN A 145 -8.25 -2.06 13.42
CA ASN A 145 -7.63 -2.66 14.60
C ASN A 145 -6.50 -1.78 15.16
N HIS A 146 -5.66 -1.19 14.30
CA HIS A 146 -4.63 -0.25 14.74
C HIS A 146 -5.27 0.99 15.39
N LEU A 147 -6.28 1.60 14.76
CA LEU A 147 -7.01 2.74 15.31
C LEU A 147 -7.61 2.43 16.68
N LEU A 148 -8.27 1.28 16.83
CA LEU A 148 -8.85 0.85 18.10
C LEU A 148 -7.77 0.68 19.18
N ARG A 149 -6.65 0.02 18.87
CA ARG A 149 -5.52 -0.11 19.80
C ARG A 149 -4.99 1.26 20.23
N TYR A 150 -4.81 2.18 19.29
CA TYR A 150 -4.29 3.52 19.55
C TYR A 150 -5.22 4.35 20.45
N LEU A 151 -6.53 4.26 20.24
CA LEU A 151 -7.49 5.00 21.07
C LEU A 151 -7.59 4.41 22.48
N THR A 152 -7.54 3.08 22.61
CA THR A 152 -7.75 2.38 23.88
C THR A 152 -6.51 2.23 24.75
N HIS A 153 -5.30 2.44 24.21
CA HIS A 153 -4.01 2.33 24.91
C HIS A 153 -3.23 3.63 24.73
#